data_AF-A0A350UPT1-F1
#
_entry.id   AF-A0A350UPT1-F1
#
_cell.length_a   1.000
_cell.length_b   1.000
_cell.length_c   1.000
_cell.angle_alpha   90.00
_cell.angle_beta   90.00
_cell.angle_gamma   90.00
#
_symmetry.space_group_name_H-M   'P 1'
#
loop_
_entity.id
_entity.type
_entity.pdbx_description
1 polymer ?
#
loop_
_entity_poly.entity_id
_entity_poly.type
_entity_poly.pdbx_seq_one_letter_code
_entity_poly.pdbx_strand_id
1 'polypeptide(L)'
;MDSLERVREQVARYEHLLLEFEARRGESGGVELRIRLRQAVEGAHEYIAPMHERDIAHPQFPWTFQKFLYDCLHDYLCELFLRNPQMKGEGA
;
A
#
# COMPACT_ATOMS: atom_id res chain seq x y z
N MET A 1 -14.67 6.77 -16.04
CA MET A 1 -14.03 6.67 -14.73
C MET A 1 -12.53 6.75 -14.94
N ASP A 2 -11.89 7.72 -14.31
CA ASP A 2 -10.43 7.86 -14.34
C ASP A 2 -9.77 6.72 -13.56
N SER A 3 -8.52 6.36 -13.89
CA SER A 3 -7.78 5.30 -13.20
C SER A 3 -7.72 5.57 -11.68
N LEU A 4 -7.45 6.81 -11.27
CA LEU A 4 -7.42 7.18 -9.85
C LEU A 4 -8.77 7.00 -9.17
N GLU A 5 -9.85 7.40 -9.84
CA GLU A 5 -11.22 7.26 -9.34
C GLU A 5 -11.57 5.78 -9.13
N ARG A 6 -11.20 4.92 -10.10
CA ARG A 6 -11.39 3.47 -9.99
C ARG A 6 -10.66 2.87 -8.80
N VAL A 7 -9.43 3.30 -8.53
CA VAL A 7 -8.68 2.84 -7.35
C VAL A 7 -9.33 3.36 -6.06
N ARG A 8 -9.73 4.64 -6.01
CA ARG A 8 -10.42 5.22 -4.85
C ARG A 8 -11.70 4.48 -4.49
N GLU A 9 -12.49 4.07 -5.49
CA GLU A 9 -13.69 3.25 -5.28
C GLU A 9 -13.37 1.89 -4.67
N GLN A 10 -12.23 1.28 -5.01
CA GLN A 10 -11.81 0.03 -4.37
C GLN A 10 -11.29 0.27 -2.96
N VAL A 11 -10.42 1.28 -2.76
CA VAL A 11 -9.89 1.67 -1.45
C VAL A 11 -11.01 1.95 -0.45
N ALA A 12 -12.07 2.64 -0.86
CA ALA A 12 -13.21 2.99 -0.01
C ALA A 12 -13.99 1.77 0.54
N ARG A 13 -13.74 0.56 0.03
CA ARG A 13 -14.35 -0.69 0.51
C ARG A 13 -13.61 -1.29 1.71
N TYR A 14 -12.44 -0.74 2.05
CA TYR A 14 -11.59 -1.25 3.11
C TYR A 14 -11.55 -0.26 4.27
N GLU A 15 -11.82 -0.78 5.46
CA GLU A 15 -11.57 -0.10 6.71
C GLU A 15 -10.62 -0.96 7.54
N HIS A 16 -9.57 -0.34 8.08
CA HIS A 16 -8.62 -1.02 8.94
C HIS A 16 -8.49 -0.29 10.27
N LEU A 17 -8.35 -1.07 11.35
CA LEU A 17 -8.27 -0.55 12.71
C LEU A 17 -7.01 0.30 12.92
N LEU A 18 -5.89 -0.12 12.35
CA LEU A 18 -4.57 0.51 12.57
C LEU A 18 -4.12 1.38 11.40
N LEU A 19 -4.69 1.18 10.21
CA LEU A 19 -4.14 1.69 8.96
C LEU A 19 -5.14 2.57 8.23
N GLU A 20 -4.60 3.54 7.52
CA GLU A 20 -5.28 4.38 6.55
C GLU A 20 -4.76 4.07 5.16
N PHE A 21 -5.69 3.96 4.21
CA PHE A 21 -5.42 3.71 2.81
C PHE A 21 -5.85 4.92 2.00
N GLU A 22 -5.01 5.33 1.05
CA GLU A 22 -5.32 6.42 0.14
C GLU A 22 -4.80 6.11 -1.25
N ALA A 23 -5.61 6.41 -2.27
CA ALA A 23 -5.14 6.44 -3.65
C ALA A 23 -4.90 7.89 -4.08
N ARG A 24 -3.69 8.14 -4.60
CA ARG A 24 -3.24 9.46 -5.05
C ARG A 24 -2.48 9.38 -6.37
N ARG A 25 -2.18 10.54 -6.97
CA ARG A 25 -1.24 10.63 -8.09
C ARG A 25 0.18 10.69 -7.54
N GLY A 26 1.07 9.86 -8.08
CA GLY A 26 2.51 9.93 -7.84
C GLY A 26 3.17 11.08 -8.59
N GLU A 27 4.45 11.32 -8.29
CA GLU A 27 5.23 12.40 -8.91
C GLU A 27 5.37 12.25 -10.43
N SER A 28 5.34 11.01 -10.92
CA SER A 28 5.37 10.66 -12.35
C SER A 28 4.01 10.70 -13.04
N GLY A 29 2.94 11.08 -12.32
CA GLY A 29 1.56 11.15 -12.83
C GLY A 29 0.77 9.82 -12.80
N GLY A 30 1.43 8.70 -12.45
CA GLY A 30 0.80 7.41 -12.21
C GLY A 30 -0.11 7.39 -10.97
N VAL A 31 -0.89 6.33 -10.79
CA VAL A 31 -1.67 6.12 -9.55
C VAL A 31 -0.83 5.36 -8.55
N GLU A 32 -0.85 5.79 -7.29
CA GLU A 32 -0.16 5.14 -6.17
C GLU A 32 -1.16 4.84 -5.04
N LEU A 33 -0.99 3.69 -4.40
CA LEU A 33 -1.58 3.36 -3.12
C LEU A 33 -0.64 3.80 -2.01
N ARG A 34 -1.16 4.58 -1.07
CA ARG A 34 -0.49 5.01 0.14
C ARG A 34 -1.10 4.31 1.35
N ILE A 35 -0.26 3.72 2.18
CA ILE A 35 -0.64 3.06 3.44
C ILE A 35 0.13 3.72 4.57
N ARG A 36 -0.58 4.09 5.65
CA ARG A 36 0.03 4.69 6.84
C ARG A 36 -0.69 4.27 8.11
N LEU A 37 -0.02 4.36 9.26
CA LEU A 37 -0.67 4.22 10.55
C LEU A 37 -1.62 5.40 10.81
N ARG A 38 -2.82 5.09 11.34
CA ARG A 38 -3.81 6.11 11.78
C ARG A 38 -3.26 7.01 12.89
N GLN A 39 -2.50 6.39 13.80
CA GLN A 39 -1.78 7.09 14.85
C GLN A 39 -0.31 7.09 14.47
N ALA A 40 0.28 8.28 14.34
CA ALA A 40 1.69 8.40 14.03
C ALA A 40 2.52 7.76 15.15
N VAL A 41 3.43 6.88 14.74
CA VAL A 41 4.41 6.24 15.62
C VAL A 41 5.79 6.70 15.14
N GLU A 42 6.63 7.12 16.06
CA GLU A 42 7.99 7.54 15.74
C GLU A 42 8.76 6.40 15.06
N GLY A 43 9.39 6.71 13.92
CA GLY A 43 10.11 5.73 13.11
C GLY A 43 9.24 4.94 12.11
N ALA A 44 7.91 5.05 12.14
CA ALA A 44 7.06 4.45 11.13
C ALA A 44 6.96 5.33 9.88
N HIS A 45 7.37 4.81 8.72
CA HIS A 45 7.23 5.48 7.43
C HIS A 45 5.85 5.22 6.80
N GLU A 46 5.51 6.01 5.78
CA GLU A 46 4.38 5.72 4.89
C GLU A 46 4.84 4.75 3.79
N TYR A 47 4.03 3.72 3.51
CA TYR A 47 4.28 2.78 2.42
C TYR A 47 3.58 3.26 1.15
N ILE A 48 4.33 3.34 0.05
CA ILE A 48 3.84 3.84 -1.24
C ILE A 48 4.05 2.77 -2.30
N ALA A 49 2.96 2.35 -2.94
CA ALA A 49 2.96 1.31 -3.96
C ALA A 49 2.41 1.86 -5.28
N PRO A 50 3.24 1.97 -6.34
CA PRO A 50 2.76 2.39 -7.65
C PRO A 50 1.87 1.30 -8.28
N MET A 51 0.82 1.73 -8.99
CA MET A 51 -0.12 0.85 -9.67
C MET A 51 -0.07 1.10 -11.17
N HIS A 52 0.13 0.05 -11.96
CA HIS A 52 0.16 0.17 -13.42
C HIS A 52 -1.25 0.34 -14.00
N GLU A 53 -1.40 1.25 -14.97
CA GLU A 53 -2.69 1.53 -15.64
C GLU A 53 -3.31 0.28 -16.26
N ARG A 54 -2.50 -0.65 -16.76
CA ARG A 54 -2.96 -1.91 -17.35
C ARG A 54 -3.68 -2.78 -16.33
N ASP A 55 -3.18 -2.84 -15.10
CA ASP A 55 -3.79 -3.63 -14.03
C ASP A 55 -5.09 -2.98 -13.55
N ILE A 56 -5.10 -1.64 -13.44
CA ILE A 56 -6.30 -0.86 -13.09
C ILE A 56 -7.39 -1.03 -14.14
N ALA A 57 -7.03 -1.05 -15.43
CA ALA A 57 -7.97 -1.21 -16.53
C ALA A 57 -8.59 -2.62 -16.58
N HIS A 58 -7.94 -3.62 -15.98
CA HIS A 58 -8.32 -5.03 -16.10
C HIS A 58 -9.78 -5.30 -15.62
N PRO A 59 -10.55 -6.16 -16.30
CA PRO A 59 -11.94 -6.46 -15.90
C PRO A 59 -12.04 -7.03 -14.48
N GLN A 60 -11.06 -7.82 -14.06
CA GLN A 60 -11.00 -8.42 -12.71
C GLN A 60 -10.29 -7.52 -11.69
N PHE A 61 -10.12 -6.22 -11.99
CA PHE A 61 -9.42 -5.29 -11.12
C PHE A 61 -9.86 -5.34 -9.64
N PRO A 62 -11.15 -5.46 -9.28
CA PRO A 62 -11.54 -5.56 -7.87
C PRO A 62 -10.87 -6.74 -7.12
N TRP A 63 -10.76 -7.90 -7.77
CA TRP A 63 -10.12 -9.08 -7.17
C TRP A 63 -8.60 -8.95 -7.15
N THR A 64 -7.99 -8.47 -8.24
CA THR A 64 -6.54 -8.27 -8.29
C THR A 64 -6.09 -7.16 -7.34
N PHE A 65 -6.91 -6.11 -7.15
CA PHE A 65 -6.69 -5.06 -6.17
C PHE A 65 -6.70 -5.59 -4.75
N GLN A 66 -7.64 -6.48 -4.40
CA GLN A 66 -7.66 -7.10 -3.07
C GLN A 66 -6.36 -7.85 -2.79
N LYS A 67 -5.92 -8.69 -3.74
CA LYS A 67 -4.65 -9.41 -3.61
C LYS A 67 -3.49 -8.43 -3.46
N PHE A 68 -3.40 -7.44 -4.35
CA PHE A 68 -2.37 -6.40 -4.32
C PHE A 68 -2.32 -5.68 -2.97
N LEU A 69 -3.46 -5.25 -2.43
CA LEU A 69 -3.55 -4.60 -1.12
C LEU A 69 -3.02 -5.52 -0.01
N TYR A 70 -3.36 -6.80 -0.02
CA TYR A 70 -2.89 -7.76 0.99
C TYR A 70 -1.39 -8.02 0.91
N ASP A 71 -0.86 -8.09 -0.32
CA ASP A 71 0.58 -8.21 -0.54
C ASP A 71 1.30 -6.95 0.01
N CYS A 72 0.80 -5.74 -0.30
CA CYS A 72 1.32 -4.48 0.26
C CYS A 72 1.22 -4.40 1.80
N LEU A 73 0.13 -4.91 2.39
CA LEU A 73 -0.03 -4.97 3.84
C LEU A 73 1.01 -5.89 4.48
N HIS A 74 1.25 -7.04 3.88
CA HIS A 74 2.25 -7.98 4.36
C HIS A 74 3.63 -7.34 4.34
N ASP A 75 4.02 -6.73 3.22
CA ASP A 75 5.30 -6.08 3.06
C ASP A 75 5.47 -4.93 4.06
N TYR A 76 4.46 -4.05 4.17
CA TYR A 76 4.52 -2.92 5.10
C TYR A 76 4.69 -3.36 6.55
N LEU A 77 3.93 -4.36 7.00
CA LEU A 77 4.07 -4.88 8.37
C LEU A 77 5.45 -5.51 8.61
N CYS A 78 6.02 -6.16 7.60
CA CYS A 78 7.37 -6.70 7.67
C CYS A 78 8.45 -5.60 7.72
N GLU A 79 8.27 -4.49 7.00
CA GLU A 79 9.18 -3.34 7.05
C GLU A 79 9.21 -2.63 8.41
N LEU A 80 8.12 -2.74 9.19
CA LEU A 80 8.02 -2.16 10.53
C LEU A 80 8.72 -2.98 11.63
N PHE A 81 9.35 -4.12 11.31
CA PHE A 81 10.17 -4.84 12.28
C PHE A 81 11.42 -4.03 12.67
N LEU A 82 11.55 -3.67 13.94
CA LEU A 82 12.79 -3.09 14.49
C LEU A 82 13.95 -4.11 14.51
N ARG A 83 13.63 -5.40 14.55
CA ARG A 83 14.57 -6.53 14.49
C ARG A 83 13.89 -7.70 13.79
N ASN A 84 14.53 -8.26 12.77
CA ASN A 84 14.10 -9.50 12.12
C ASN A 84 15.29 -10.47 11.93
N PRO A 85 15.04 -11.77 11.68
CA PRO A 85 16.12 -12.76 11.50
C PRO A 85 17.04 -12.50 10.30
N GLN A 86 16.62 -11.70 9.32
CA GLN A 86 17.43 -11.31 8.16
C GLN A 86 18.43 -10.19 8.50
N MET A 87 18.21 -9.42 9.58
CA MET A 87 19.14 -8.40 10.10
C MET A 87 20.39 -9.01 10.78
N LYS A 88 20.79 -10.23 10.42
CA LYS A 88 22.02 -10.87 10.91
C LYS A 88 23.25 -10.05 10.49
N GLY A 89 23.75 -9.24 11.42
CA GLY A 89 25.17 -8.89 11.53
C GLY A 89 25.59 -7.47 11.14
N GLU A 90 25.29 -6.47 11.98
CA GLU A 90 26.22 -5.33 12.19
C GLU A 90 26.93 -5.41 13.55
N GLY A 91 27.04 -6.61 14.13
CA GLY A 91 27.72 -6.81 15.41
C GLY A 91 27.90 -8.28 15.75
N ALA A 92 28.91 -8.90 15.16
CA ALA A 92 29.61 -10.07 15.72
C ALA A 92 31.10 -9.76 15.69
#